data_AF-A0A1W6K9D4-F1
#
_entry.id   AF-A0A1W6K9D4-F1
#
_cell.length_a   1.000
_cell.length_b   1.000
_cell.length_c   1.000
_cell.angle_alpha   90.00
_cell.angle_beta   90.00
_cell.angle_gamma   90.00
#
_symmetry.space_group_name_H-M   'P 1'
#
loop_
_entity.id
_entity.type
_entity.pdbx_description
1 polymer ?
#
loop_
_entity_poly.entity_id
_entity_poly.type
_entity_poly.pdbx_seq_one_letter_code
_entity_poly.pdbx_strand_id
1 'polypeptide(L)'
;MKGEQKPVEYLDGLAEIRVKAMREGGEIEVPALAHKSCPGLAVTMFPFGAFAVTHIKTGCKLCSPSERASTAMLTMSQFALVADLMGEAWADMDQAQALQMIKDANPKEVPFDGYTSTSNKGTRKMTVGEWFQSVRFTFPGEFPWEEKDPFEMAFENFEKLEVAS
;
A
#
# COMPACT_ATOMS: atom_id res chain seq x y z
N MET A 1 -28.42 -5.45 17.39
CA MET A 1 -27.51 -6.52 16.96
C MET A 1 -26.87 -6.09 15.66
N LYS A 2 -25.58 -5.73 15.65
CA LYS A 2 -24.85 -5.48 14.40
C LYS A 2 -24.47 -6.85 13.85
N GLY A 3 -25.06 -7.25 12.73
CA GLY A 3 -24.65 -8.48 12.05
C GLY A 3 -23.21 -8.33 11.58
N GLU A 4 -22.35 -9.29 11.92
CA GLU A 4 -21.04 -9.44 11.29
C GLU A 4 -21.25 -9.58 9.78
N GLN A 5 -20.91 -8.54 9.02
CA GLN A 5 -20.80 -8.66 7.57
C GLN A 5 -19.57 -9.52 7.29
N LYS A 6 -19.79 -10.73 6.79
CA LYS A 6 -18.70 -11.58 6.30
C LYS A 6 -18.01 -10.88 5.12
N PRO A 7 -16.68 -10.97 4.98
CA PRO A 7 -15.97 -10.45 3.83
C PRO A 7 -16.57 -11.01 2.54
N VAL A 8 -16.76 -10.16 1.54
CA VAL A 8 -17.10 -10.60 0.19
C VAL A 8 -15.78 -10.82 -0.53
N GLU A 9 -15.43 -12.07 -0.78
CA GLU A 9 -14.26 -12.44 -1.56
C GLU A 9 -14.59 -12.35 -3.05
N TYR A 10 -13.69 -11.71 -3.80
CA TYR A 10 -13.73 -11.57 -5.24
C TYR A 10 -12.76 -12.53 -5.92
N LEU A 11 -12.83 -12.59 -7.24
CA LEU A 11 -11.79 -13.21 -8.04
C LEU A 11 -10.42 -12.58 -7.73
N ASP A 12 -9.38 -13.36 -7.95
CA ASP A 12 -7.98 -12.94 -7.85
C ASP A 12 -7.45 -12.63 -6.43
N GLY A 13 -8.23 -12.90 -5.38
CA GLY A 13 -7.78 -12.80 -3.98
C GLY A 13 -8.08 -11.44 -3.32
N LEU A 14 -8.91 -10.62 -3.94
CA LEU A 14 -9.45 -9.41 -3.35
C LEU A 14 -10.61 -9.71 -2.41
N ALA A 15 -10.76 -8.91 -1.36
CA ALA A 15 -11.90 -8.97 -0.46
C ALA A 15 -12.34 -7.58 -0.01
N GLU A 16 -13.66 -7.38 0.02
CA GLU A 16 -14.24 -6.22 0.69
C GLU A 16 -14.25 -6.43 2.19
N ILE A 17 -13.70 -5.44 2.91
CA ILE A 17 -13.66 -5.43 4.37
C ILE A 17 -14.07 -4.05 4.90
N ARG A 18 -14.22 -3.94 6.23
CA ARG A 18 -14.34 -2.64 6.90
C ARG A 18 -13.12 -2.41 7.79
N VAL A 19 -12.55 -1.22 7.71
CA VAL A 19 -11.36 -0.83 8.49
C VAL A 19 -11.70 0.38 9.34
N LYS A 20 -11.25 0.39 10.60
CA LYS A 20 -11.27 1.58 11.44
C LYS A 20 -10.11 2.49 11.02
N ALA A 21 -10.42 3.55 10.30
CA ALA A 21 -9.43 4.53 9.85
C ALA A 21 -9.34 5.70 10.83
N MET A 22 -8.12 6.14 11.13
CA MET A 22 -7.85 7.32 11.96
C MET A 22 -8.07 8.60 11.13
N ARG A 23 -8.90 9.52 11.62
CA ARG A 23 -9.10 10.87 11.06
C ARG A 23 -8.92 11.93 12.16
N GLU A 24 -8.83 13.20 11.77
CA GLU A 24 -8.69 14.34 12.71
C GLU A 24 -9.81 14.39 13.77
N GLY A 25 -11.00 13.86 13.46
CA GLY A 25 -12.14 13.75 14.37
C GLY A 25 -12.25 12.42 15.15
N GLY A 26 -11.25 11.54 15.07
CA GLY A 26 -11.25 10.21 15.70
C GLY A 26 -11.35 9.05 14.72
N GLU A 27 -11.64 7.85 15.25
CA GLU A 27 -11.80 6.63 14.47
C GLU A 27 -13.15 6.58 13.75
N ILE A 28 -13.12 6.26 12.46
CA ILE A 28 -14.32 5.98 11.67
C ILE A 28 -14.17 4.66 10.92
N GLU A 29 -15.23 3.86 10.90
CA GLU A 29 -15.29 2.63 10.12
C GLU A 29 -15.63 2.94 8.67
N VAL A 30 -14.73 2.58 7.74
CA VAL A 30 -14.85 2.85 6.30
C VAL A 30 -14.78 1.56 5.50
N PRO A 31 -15.46 1.49 4.34
CA PRO A 31 -15.26 0.39 3.40
C PRO A 31 -13.82 0.40 2.88
N ALA A 32 -13.26 -0.79 2.69
CA ALA A 32 -11.90 -0.97 2.22
C ALA A 32 -11.78 -2.23 1.36
N LEU A 33 -10.77 -2.24 0.50
CA LEU A 33 -10.40 -3.38 -0.33
C LEU A 33 -9.06 -3.94 0.16
N ALA A 34 -9.05 -5.21 0.56
CA ALA A 34 -7.85 -5.93 0.97
C ALA A 34 -7.49 -7.00 -0.08
N HIS A 35 -6.25 -7.47 -0.05
CA HIS A 35 -5.77 -8.54 -0.94
C HIS A 35 -5.06 -9.62 -0.13
N LYS A 36 -5.31 -10.90 -0.42
CA LYS A 36 -4.75 -12.05 0.31
C LYS A 36 -3.23 -12.06 0.37
N SER A 37 -2.54 -11.57 -0.66
CA SER A 37 -1.07 -11.50 -0.71
C SER A 37 -0.50 -10.30 0.05
N CYS A 38 -1.33 -9.43 0.63
CA CYS A 38 -0.90 -8.30 1.46
C CYS A 38 -1.75 -8.22 2.73
N PRO A 39 -1.70 -9.24 3.60
CA PRO A 39 -2.48 -9.25 4.82
C PRO A 39 -2.02 -8.09 5.73
N GLY A 40 -2.98 -7.40 6.34
CA GLY A 40 -2.72 -6.26 7.23
C GLY A 40 -2.80 -4.88 6.58
N LEU A 41 -2.82 -4.78 5.24
CA LEU A 41 -3.08 -3.53 4.53
C LEU A 41 -4.42 -3.57 3.78
N ALA A 42 -5.02 -2.39 3.61
CA ALA A 42 -6.19 -2.22 2.76
C ALA A 42 -6.17 -0.86 2.06
N VAL A 43 -6.74 -0.81 0.87
CA VAL A 43 -7.08 0.45 0.19
C VAL A 43 -8.39 0.95 0.78
N THR A 44 -8.37 2.09 1.45
CA THR A 44 -9.56 2.74 2.02
C THR A 44 -9.94 3.95 1.19
N MET A 45 -11.25 4.23 1.13
CA MET A 45 -11.77 5.44 0.50
C MET A 45 -11.91 6.58 1.53
N PHE A 46 -11.31 7.73 1.21
CA PHE A 46 -11.44 8.99 1.92
C PHE A 46 -12.48 9.89 1.23
N PRO A 47 -12.97 10.95 1.89
CA PRO A 47 -13.92 11.88 1.29
C PRO A 47 -13.42 12.42 -0.05
N PHE A 48 -14.35 12.76 -0.94
CA PHE A 48 -14.07 13.27 -2.29
C PHE A 48 -13.41 12.27 -3.25
N GLY A 49 -13.59 10.98 -3.02
CA GLY A 49 -13.17 9.94 -3.98
C GLY A 49 -11.65 9.73 -4.00
N ALA A 50 -10.95 10.07 -2.91
CA ALA A 50 -9.53 9.79 -2.76
C ALA A 50 -9.32 8.42 -2.10
N PHE A 51 -8.26 7.72 -2.46
CA PHE A 51 -7.94 6.37 -1.99
C PHE A 51 -6.57 6.35 -1.33
N ALA A 52 -6.42 5.67 -0.19
CA ALA A 52 -5.10 5.55 0.41
C ALA A 52 -4.88 4.17 1.01
N VAL A 53 -3.60 3.80 1.16
CA VAL A 53 -3.22 2.57 1.85
C VAL A 53 -3.30 2.81 3.35
N THR A 54 -4.07 1.97 4.03
CA THR A 54 -4.27 1.99 5.47
C THR A 54 -3.80 0.68 6.08
N HIS A 55 -3.03 0.79 7.17
CA HIS A 55 -2.67 -0.34 7.99
C HIS A 55 -3.88 -0.75 8.84
N ILE A 56 -4.42 -1.95 8.62
CA ILE A 56 -5.69 -2.42 9.18
C ILE A 56 -5.67 -2.40 10.71
N LYS A 57 -4.57 -2.87 11.31
CA LYS A 57 -4.45 -3.02 12.77
C LYS A 57 -4.44 -1.69 13.51
N THR A 58 -3.78 -0.66 12.95
CA THR A 58 -3.63 0.65 13.62
C THR A 58 -4.55 1.73 13.07
N GLY A 59 -5.21 1.49 11.92
CA GLY A 59 -6.01 2.49 11.23
C GLY A 59 -5.21 3.65 10.63
N CYS A 60 -3.88 3.57 10.66
CA CYS A 60 -3.01 4.64 10.18
C CYS A 60 -2.87 4.59 8.65
N LYS A 61 -2.95 5.76 8.03
CA LYS A 61 -2.64 5.93 6.62
C LYS A 61 -1.12 5.90 6.40
N LEU A 62 -0.66 5.14 5.40
CA LEU A 62 0.78 4.94 5.12
C LEU A 62 1.34 5.87 4.05
N CYS A 63 0.49 6.29 3.10
CA CYS A 63 0.86 7.13 1.95
C CYS A 63 -0.09 8.34 1.83
N SER A 64 0.24 9.27 0.96
CA SER A 64 -0.74 10.30 0.57
C SER A 64 -1.88 9.68 -0.25
N PRO A 65 -3.10 10.24 -0.21
CA PRO A 65 -4.21 9.72 -0.98
C PRO A 65 -3.97 9.90 -2.49
N SER A 66 -4.33 8.88 -3.25
CA SER A 66 -4.41 8.81 -4.70
C SER A 66 -5.82 9.18 -5.19
N GLU A 67 -5.93 9.62 -6.44
CA GLU A 67 -7.21 9.90 -7.09
C GLU A 67 -7.88 8.61 -7.60
N ARG A 68 -7.08 7.60 -7.98
CA ARG A 68 -7.58 6.29 -8.45
C ARG A 68 -7.31 5.18 -7.44
N ALA A 69 -8.29 4.28 -7.30
CA ALA A 69 -8.14 3.08 -6.49
C ALA A 69 -7.02 2.15 -6.99
N SER A 70 -6.83 2.05 -8.31
CA SER A 70 -5.75 1.26 -8.92
C SER A 70 -4.36 1.78 -8.55
N THR A 71 -4.16 3.09 -8.47
CA THR A 71 -2.90 3.70 -7.99
C THR A 71 -2.64 3.40 -6.51
N ALA A 72 -3.67 3.50 -5.67
CA ALA A 72 -3.56 3.13 -4.26
C ALA A 72 -3.27 1.63 -4.10
N MET A 73 -3.83 0.79 -4.97
CA MET A 73 -3.59 -0.65 -5.00
C MET A 73 -2.18 -1.01 -5.44
N LEU A 74 -1.65 -0.35 -6.47
CA LEU A 74 -0.24 -0.47 -6.85
C LEU A 74 0.66 -0.10 -5.67
N THR A 75 0.36 1.02 -4.99
CA THR A 75 1.10 1.44 -3.79
C THR A 75 1.02 0.40 -2.67
N MET A 76 -0.16 -0.21 -2.46
CA MET A 76 -0.34 -1.31 -1.50
C MET A 76 0.51 -2.54 -1.86
N SER A 77 0.58 -2.91 -3.14
CA SER A 77 1.42 -4.03 -3.60
C SER A 77 2.92 -3.75 -3.42
N GLN A 78 3.34 -2.51 -3.60
CA GLN A 78 4.73 -2.08 -3.38
C GLN A 78 5.11 -2.13 -1.90
N PHE A 79 4.21 -1.71 -0.99
CA PHE A 79 4.41 -1.92 0.45
C PHE A 79 4.53 -3.40 0.83
N ALA A 80 3.76 -4.27 0.16
CA ALA A 80 3.82 -5.71 0.38
C ALA A 80 5.20 -6.28 -0.03
N LEU A 81 5.70 -5.92 -1.21
CA LEU A 81 7.03 -6.32 -1.67
C LEU A 81 8.15 -5.80 -0.75
N VAL A 82 8.01 -4.61 -0.18
CA VAL A 82 8.99 -4.09 0.80
C VAL A 82 8.97 -4.92 2.09
N ALA A 83 7.79 -5.34 2.57
CA ALA A 83 7.70 -6.20 3.75
C ALA A 83 8.31 -7.58 3.47
N ASP A 84 8.05 -8.15 2.29
CA ASP A 84 8.65 -9.41 1.83
C ASP A 84 10.18 -9.33 1.71
N LEU A 85 10.73 -8.24 1.16
CA LEU A 85 12.17 -7.95 1.15
C LEU A 85 12.81 -7.94 2.56
N MET A 86 12.00 -7.69 3.58
CA MET A 86 12.42 -7.72 4.99
C MET A 86 12.13 -9.06 5.68
N GLY A 87 11.44 -9.99 5.02
CA GLY A 87 11.01 -11.27 5.59
C GLY A 87 9.90 -11.09 6.63
N GLU A 88 9.05 -10.07 6.47
CA GLU A 88 8.05 -9.66 7.45
C GLU A 88 6.66 -9.49 6.78
N ALA A 89 5.59 -9.47 7.57
CA ALA A 89 4.21 -9.25 7.10
C ALA A 89 3.53 -8.10 7.85
N TRP A 90 2.77 -7.27 7.12
CA TRP A 90 2.07 -6.12 7.72
C TRP A 90 1.01 -6.54 8.76
N ALA A 91 0.39 -7.71 8.62
CA ALA A 91 -0.63 -8.20 9.55
C ALA A 91 -0.11 -8.37 10.98
N ASP A 92 1.16 -8.75 11.13
CA ASP A 92 1.76 -9.08 12.43
C ASP A 92 2.29 -7.83 13.14
N MET A 93 2.60 -6.78 12.40
CA MET A 93 3.22 -5.56 12.92
C MET A 93 2.23 -4.68 13.68
N ASP A 94 2.66 -4.15 14.82
CA ASP A 94 2.10 -2.92 15.38
C ASP A 94 2.77 -1.67 14.77
N GLN A 95 2.40 -0.48 15.27
CA GLN A 95 2.94 0.78 14.76
C GLN A 95 4.47 0.91 14.98
N ALA A 96 5.00 0.40 16.09
CA ALA A 96 6.42 0.50 16.40
C ALA A 96 7.24 -0.45 15.51
N GLN A 97 6.75 -1.68 15.33
CA GLN A 97 7.33 -2.67 14.44
C GLN A 97 7.31 -2.20 12.98
N ALA A 98 6.18 -1.67 12.50
CA ALA A 98 6.08 -1.09 11.17
C ALA A 98 7.09 0.06 10.96
N LEU A 99 7.21 0.96 11.93
CA LEU A 99 8.18 2.06 11.85
C LEU A 99 9.62 1.55 11.83
N GLN A 100 9.93 0.52 12.62
CA GLN A 100 11.25 -0.09 12.68
C GLN A 100 11.60 -0.78 11.36
N MET A 101 10.69 -1.58 10.79
CA MET A 101 10.86 -2.22 9.49
C MET A 101 11.17 -1.19 8.39
N ILE A 102 10.45 -0.06 8.35
CA ILE A 102 10.68 1.01 7.37
C ILE A 102 12.08 1.62 7.54
N LYS A 103 12.54 1.82 8.78
CA LYS A 103 13.88 2.34 9.06
C LYS A 103 14.96 1.38 8.61
N ASP A 104 14.78 0.08 8.86
CA ASP A 104 15.74 -0.96 8.52
C ASP A 104 15.78 -1.23 7.01
N ALA A 105 14.64 -1.09 6.33
CA ALA A 105 14.54 -1.18 4.88
C ALA A 105 15.12 0.04 4.15
N ASN A 106 15.18 1.21 4.81
CA ASN A 106 15.52 2.50 4.21
C ASN A 106 16.73 2.50 3.24
N PRO A 107 17.90 1.89 3.57
CA PRO A 107 19.06 1.90 2.68
C PRO A 107 18.98 0.88 1.54
N LYS A 108 18.04 -0.08 1.58
CA LYS A 108 17.88 -1.10 0.53
C LYS A 108 17.26 -0.50 -0.72
N GLU A 109 17.57 -1.04 -1.89
CA GLU A 109 16.89 -0.69 -3.13
C GLU A 109 15.44 -1.20 -3.13
N VAL A 110 14.53 -0.48 -3.79
CA VAL A 110 13.14 -0.94 -3.89
C VAL A 110 13.02 -2.25 -4.69
N PRO A 111 12.16 -3.20 -4.28
CA PRO A 111 12.01 -4.51 -4.93
C PRO A 111 11.11 -4.50 -6.19
N PHE A 112 10.81 -3.32 -6.74
CA PHE A 112 9.95 -3.14 -7.92
C PHE A 112 10.56 -2.12 -8.89
N ASP A 113 10.19 -2.19 -10.17
CA ASP A 113 10.79 -1.37 -11.22
C ASP A 113 10.07 -0.02 -11.38
N GLY A 114 10.63 0.86 -12.22
CA GLY A 114 10.04 2.18 -12.53
C GLY A 114 10.40 3.31 -11.56
N TYR A 115 11.08 3.02 -10.44
CA TYR A 115 11.47 4.04 -9.45
C TYR A 115 12.98 4.23 -9.43
N THR A 116 13.44 5.31 -10.05
CA THR A 116 14.86 5.65 -10.15
C THR A 116 15.15 7.05 -9.63
N SER A 117 16.36 7.23 -9.08
CA SER A 117 16.88 8.51 -8.63
C SER A 117 18.05 8.91 -9.53
N THR A 118 17.95 10.09 -10.14
CA THR A 118 18.96 10.64 -11.05
C THR A 118 19.70 11.77 -10.36
N SER A 119 21.03 11.71 -10.38
CA SER A 119 21.92 12.74 -9.85
C SER A 119 23.09 12.98 -10.80
N ASN A 120 23.98 13.91 -10.46
CA ASN A 120 25.22 14.15 -11.23
C ASN A 120 26.13 12.91 -11.32
N LYS A 121 25.88 11.86 -10.51
CA LYS A 121 26.62 10.60 -10.51
C LYS A 121 25.98 9.51 -11.39
N GLY A 122 24.88 9.83 -12.07
CA GLY A 122 24.10 8.89 -12.90
C GLY A 122 22.72 8.58 -12.32
N THR A 123 22.05 7.62 -12.97
CA THR A 123 20.72 7.11 -12.59
C THR A 123 20.87 5.76 -11.89
N ARG A 124 20.23 5.61 -10.74
CA ARG A 124 20.17 4.35 -9.99
C ARG A 124 18.73 4.06 -9.54
N LYS A 125 18.47 2.84 -9.08
CA LYS A 125 17.20 2.52 -8.42
C LYS A 125 17.04 3.37 -7.15
N MET A 126 15.82 3.79 -6.85
CA MET A 126 15.53 4.46 -5.58
C MET A 126 15.78 3.49 -4.41
N THR A 127 16.20 4.04 -3.27
CA THR A 127 16.12 3.28 -2.02
C THR A 127 14.68 3.24 -1.54
N VAL A 128 14.36 2.27 -0.68
CA VAL A 128 13.06 2.18 0.00
C VAL A 128 12.77 3.48 0.73
N GLY A 129 13.77 4.09 1.39
CA GLY A 129 13.62 5.39 2.05
C GLY A 129 13.21 6.52 1.10
N GLU A 130 13.84 6.61 -0.07
CA GLU A 130 13.50 7.61 -1.10
C GLU A 130 12.07 7.41 -1.62
N TRP A 131 11.68 6.16 -1.90
CA TRP A 131 10.34 5.83 -2.35
C TRP A 131 9.27 6.10 -1.27
N PHE A 132 9.53 5.76 0.00
CA PHE A 132 8.62 6.05 1.11
C PHE A 132 8.35 7.55 1.24
N GLN A 133 9.38 8.38 1.02
CA GLN A 133 9.19 9.83 0.98
C GLN A 133 8.34 10.20 -0.24
N SER A 134 8.62 9.68 -1.44
CA SER A 134 7.86 10.05 -2.64
C SER A 134 6.37 9.72 -2.53
N VAL A 135 5.99 8.57 -1.99
CA VAL A 135 4.56 8.18 -1.85
C VAL A 135 3.84 8.95 -0.73
N ARG A 136 4.57 9.68 0.11
CA ARG A 136 3.99 10.58 1.12
C ARG A 136 3.78 12.00 0.60
N PHE A 137 4.41 12.38 -0.51
CA PHE A 137 4.12 13.64 -1.17
C PHE A 137 3.02 13.44 -2.20
N THR A 138 2.04 14.35 -2.22
CA THR A 138 1.04 14.38 -3.30
C THR A 138 1.73 14.84 -4.57
N PHE A 139 1.93 13.93 -5.52
CA PHE A 139 2.34 14.30 -6.86
C PHE A 139 1.08 14.59 -7.70
N PRO A 140 0.92 15.82 -8.23
CA PRO A 140 -0.14 16.08 -9.19
C PRO A 140 0.23 15.38 -10.51
N GLY A 141 -0.61 14.44 -10.96
CA GLY A 141 -0.42 13.80 -12.27
C GLY A 141 -0.65 12.30 -12.29
N GLU A 142 -1.79 11.81 -11.78
CA GLU A 142 -2.25 10.48 -12.17
C GLU A 142 -2.75 10.55 -13.61
N PHE A 143 -1.84 10.32 -14.56
CA PHE A 143 -2.17 10.50 -15.97
C PHE A 143 -2.83 9.22 -16.52
N PRO A 144 -4.07 9.30 -17.03
CA PRO A 144 -4.83 8.13 -17.48
C PRO A 144 -4.29 7.47 -18.76
N TRP A 145 -3.20 7.96 -19.33
CA TRP A 145 -2.58 7.45 -20.56
C TRP A 145 -1.21 6.80 -20.34
N GLU A 146 -0.83 6.51 -19.09
CA GLU A 146 0.37 5.72 -18.81
C GLU A 146 0.31 4.36 -19.52
N GLU A 147 1.45 3.91 -20.06
CA GLU A 147 1.51 2.72 -20.94
C GLU A 147 1.11 1.41 -20.26
N LYS A 148 1.19 1.35 -18.93
CA LYS A 148 0.75 0.21 -18.11
C LYS A 148 -0.29 0.65 -17.09
N ASP A 149 -1.36 -0.13 -16.97
CA ASP A 149 -2.39 0.09 -15.97
C ASP A 149 -1.84 -0.20 -14.56
N PRO A 150 -1.94 0.75 -13.60
CA PRO A 150 -1.57 0.51 -12.21
C PRO A 150 -2.24 -0.72 -11.59
N PHE A 151 -3.45 -1.09 -12.04
CA PHE A 151 -4.14 -2.29 -11.59
C PHE A 151 -3.37 -3.55 -12.00
N GLU A 152 -3.01 -3.69 -13.28
CA GLU A 152 -2.23 -4.83 -13.78
C GLU A 152 -0.86 -4.91 -13.09
N MET A 153 -0.18 -3.77 -12.92
CA MET A 153 1.10 -3.72 -12.20
C MET A 153 0.97 -4.14 -10.73
N ALA A 154 -0.16 -3.84 -10.09
CA ALA A 154 -0.41 -4.28 -8.71
C ALA A 154 -0.53 -5.81 -8.65
N PHE A 155 -1.23 -6.43 -9.60
CA PHE A 155 -1.34 -7.88 -9.70
C PHE A 155 0.01 -8.55 -10.02
N GLU A 156 0.76 -8.01 -10.98
CA GLU A 156 2.14 -8.48 -11.26
C GLU A 156 3.00 -8.47 -9.99
N ASN A 157 2.79 -7.51 -9.07
CA ASN A 157 3.48 -7.48 -7.79
C ASN A 157 2.92 -8.49 -6.78
N PHE A 158 1.59 -8.65 -6.70
CA PHE A 158 0.99 -9.64 -5.79
C PHE A 158 1.32 -11.09 -6.17
N GLU A 159 1.54 -11.37 -7.45
CA GLU A 159 1.97 -12.69 -7.93
C GLU A 159 3.41 -13.05 -7.56
N LYS A 160 4.26 -12.05 -7.28
CA LYS A 160 5.64 -12.26 -6.81
C LYS A 160 5.72 -12.63 -5.33
N LEU A 161 4.65 -12.36 -4.58
CA LEU A 161 4.59 -12.63 -3.15
C LEU A 161 4.15 -14.07 -2.94
N GLU A 162 4.94 -14.83 -2.20
CA GLU A 162 4.42 -16.07 -1.62
C GLU A 162 3.31 -15.67 -0.64
N VAL A 163 2.15 -16.32 -0.73
CA VAL A 163 1.05 -16.05 0.20
C VAL A 163 1.56 -16.39 1.60
N ALA A 164 1.92 -15.36 2.38
CA ALA A 164 2.33 -15.52 3.77
C ALA A 164 1.15 -16.18 4.52
N SER A 165 1.32 -17.47 4.80
CA SER A 165 0.34 -18.35 5.45
C SER A 165 0.37 -18.22 6.96
#